data_AF-A0A5S5MD94-F1
#
_entry.id   AF-A0A5S5MD94-F1
#
_cell.length_a   1.000
_cell.length_b   1.000
_cell.length_c   1.000
_cell.angle_alpha   90.00
_cell.angle_beta   90.00
_cell.angle_gamma   90.00
#
_symmetry.space_group_name_H-M   'P 1'
#
loop_
_entity.id
_entity.type
_entity.pdbx_description
1 polymer ?
#
loop_
_entity_poly.entity_id
_entity_poly.type
_entity_poly.pdbx_seq_one_letter_code
_entity_poly.pdbx_strand_id
1 'polypeptide(L)'
;MKKDLLHLGELSREDFRMLMDRALEMKARRRLGIVDRPFAGKVMGMVFDKASTRTRVSFESAWARLGGHPMFLSTGATQMSRSEPVKDTARVLSRYIDVLVIRTYAQDLIEEFAKWSSIPVINALSDRFHPCQILSDLLTVVELKGGFDKLKDLKFAWVGDGNNVAQSWINAAGVLGFSLMLACPEGYDPDGDVLALAEERSPGRVKVVRSPEEAMAGADVVYTDVWASMGQEEEQKKRENDFKGFCVDEARMKLAAKDALVLHCLPAHRGEEITDGVMESHPELWDQAENKMHMHAALLDCLVNK
;
A
#
# COMPACT_ATOMS: atom_id res chain seq x y z
N MET A 1 17.16 5.39 -5.01
CA MET A 1 15.83 5.86 -4.59
C MET A 1 15.73 7.39 -4.53
N LYS A 2 14.61 7.94 -5.00
CA LYS A 2 14.27 9.37 -4.88
C LYS A 2 14.17 9.80 -3.40
N LYS A 3 14.08 11.11 -3.15
CA LYS A 3 13.92 11.68 -1.80
C LYS A 3 12.55 11.32 -1.19
N ASP A 4 11.51 11.24 -2.02
CA ASP A 4 10.13 11.06 -1.61
C ASP A 4 9.57 9.73 -2.12
N LEU A 5 8.49 9.25 -1.48
CA LEU A 5 7.67 8.16 -1.98
C LEU A 5 6.23 8.66 -2.14
N LEU A 6 5.84 9.07 -3.35
CA LEU A 6 4.51 9.63 -3.62
C LEU A 6 3.57 8.61 -4.25
N HIS A 7 4.10 7.78 -5.15
CA HIS A 7 3.45 6.61 -5.72
C HIS A 7 4.51 5.61 -6.20
N LEU A 8 4.13 4.35 -6.41
CA LEU A 8 5.07 3.29 -6.77
C LEU A 8 5.63 3.41 -8.19
N GLY A 9 4.94 4.13 -9.07
CA GLY A 9 5.40 4.39 -10.43
C GLY A 9 6.70 5.22 -10.47
N GLU A 10 7.14 5.83 -9.37
CA GLU A 10 8.42 6.54 -9.32
C GLU A 10 9.61 5.65 -8.94
N LEU A 11 9.37 4.42 -8.51
CA LEU A 11 10.40 3.48 -8.12
C LEU A 11 10.92 2.71 -9.34
N SER A 12 12.23 2.47 -9.35
CA SER A 12 12.86 1.49 -10.24
C SER A 12 12.70 0.07 -9.68
N ARG A 13 12.94 -0.96 -10.50
CA ARG A 13 12.99 -2.35 -10.04
C ARG A 13 14.05 -2.54 -8.95
N GLU A 14 15.17 -1.83 -9.06
CA GLU A 14 16.27 -1.82 -8.10
C GLU A 14 15.84 -1.18 -6.77
N ASP A 15 15.06 -0.11 -6.79
CA ASP A 15 14.50 0.50 -5.57
C ASP A 15 13.57 -0.48 -4.85
N PHE A 16 12.71 -1.18 -5.59
CA PHE A 16 11.88 -2.25 -5.03
C PHE A 16 12.73 -3.36 -4.41
N ARG A 17 13.74 -3.86 -5.13
CA ARG A 17 14.63 -4.91 -4.62
C ARG A 17 15.32 -4.49 -3.33
N MET A 18 15.87 -3.27 -3.30
CA MET A 18 16.53 -2.69 -2.14
C MET A 18 15.58 -2.63 -0.93
N LEU A 19 14.35 -2.17 -1.12
CA LEU A 19 13.34 -2.12 -0.06
C LEU A 19 12.98 -3.51 0.47
N MET A 20 12.77 -4.49 -0.41
CA MET A 20 12.44 -5.86 -0.01
C MET A 20 13.59 -6.50 0.77
N ASP A 21 14.81 -6.43 0.25
CA ASP A 21 16.00 -6.98 0.91
C ASP A 21 16.21 -6.34 2.29
N ARG A 22 16.06 -5.01 2.37
CA ARG A 22 16.20 -4.30 3.65
C ARG A 22 15.11 -4.69 4.64
N ALA A 23 13.87 -4.84 4.20
CA ALA A 23 12.77 -5.25 5.08
C ALA A 23 12.96 -6.68 5.61
N LEU A 24 13.37 -7.61 4.75
CA LEU A 24 13.70 -8.98 5.14
C LEU A 24 14.85 -9.02 6.15
N GLU A 25 15.91 -8.25 5.91
CA GLU A 25 17.05 -8.13 6.82
C GLU A 25 16.60 -7.60 8.19
N MET A 26 15.88 -6.48 8.23
CA MET A 26 15.42 -5.86 9.48
C MET A 26 14.45 -6.78 10.25
N LYS A 27 13.56 -7.47 9.55
CA LYS A 27 12.65 -8.47 10.14
C LYS A 27 13.43 -9.63 10.76
N ALA A 28 14.44 -10.16 10.07
CA ALA A 28 15.30 -11.23 10.57
C ALA A 28 16.11 -10.78 11.80
N ARG A 29 16.72 -9.59 11.75
CA ARG A 29 17.47 -9.01 12.88
C ARG A 29 16.60 -8.84 14.12
N ARG A 30 15.37 -8.36 13.95
CA ARG A 30 14.39 -8.26 15.04
C ARG A 30 14.05 -9.62 15.64
N ARG A 31 13.85 -10.65 14.83
CA ARG A 31 13.60 -12.03 15.32
C ARG A 31 14.77 -12.57 16.14
N LEU A 32 16.00 -12.18 15.80
CA LEU A 32 17.21 -12.51 16.57
C LEU A 32 17.42 -11.63 17.82
N GLY A 33 16.51 -10.70 18.12
CA GLY A 33 16.63 -9.80 19.27
C GLY A 33 17.71 -8.72 19.10
N ILE A 34 18.20 -8.49 17.87
CA ILE A 34 19.18 -7.45 17.59
C ILE A 34 18.49 -6.08 17.63
N VAL A 35 19.04 -5.16 18.43
CA VAL A 35 18.49 -3.81 18.62
C VAL A 35 19.38 -2.80 17.92
N ASP A 36 18.91 -2.32 16.77
CA ASP A 36 19.52 -1.20 16.06
C ASP A 36 18.76 0.08 16.37
N ARG A 37 19.49 1.18 16.58
CA ARG A 37 18.89 2.50 16.87
C ARG A 37 19.36 3.59 15.91
N PRO A 38 19.23 3.40 14.59
CA PRO A 38 19.75 4.34 13.60
C PRO A 38 19.01 5.69 13.60
N PHE A 39 17.85 5.78 14.25
CA PHE A 39 17.06 7.00 14.39
C PHE A 39 17.17 7.64 15.77
N ALA A 40 18.17 7.26 16.58
CA ALA A 40 18.39 7.90 17.88
C ALA A 40 18.49 9.43 17.74
N GLY A 41 17.55 10.14 18.37
CA GLY A 41 17.47 11.61 18.31
C GLY A 41 16.72 12.19 17.10
N LYS A 42 16.29 11.36 16.14
CA LYS A 42 15.50 11.79 14.98
C LYS A 42 14.01 11.83 15.28
N VAL A 43 13.28 12.73 14.64
CA VAL A 43 11.84 12.95 14.80
C VAL A 43 11.10 12.72 13.48
N MET A 44 10.04 11.91 13.50
CA MET A 44 9.15 11.71 12.34
C MET A 44 7.84 12.46 12.59
N GLY A 45 7.45 13.34 11.68
CA GLY A 45 6.12 13.95 11.68
C GLY A 45 5.12 13.08 10.93
N MET A 46 3.92 12.93 11.47
CA MET A 46 2.84 12.17 10.84
C MET A 46 1.56 13.01 10.74
N VAL A 47 1.20 13.41 9.53
CA VAL A 47 0.01 14.22 9.23
C VAL A 47 -1.11 13.30 8.73
N PHE A 48 -2.22 13.23 9.47
CA PHE A 48 -3.33 12.31 9.17
C PHE A 48 -4.66 13.08 9.14
N ASP A 49 -5.26 13.18 7.96
CA ASP A 49 -6.64 13.66 7.76
C ASP A 49 -7.67 12.52 7.79
N LYS A 50 -7.23 11.29 7.47
CA LYS A 50 -8.07 10.09 7.50
C LYS A 50 -7.73 9.21 8.70
N ALA A 51 -8.76 8.70 9.35
CA ALA A 51 -8.59 7.73 10.45
C ALA A 51 -7.76 6.51 10.00
N SER A 52 -6.91 6.01 10.89
CA SER A 52 -6.07 4.84 10.62
C SER A 52 -5.56 4.19 11.89
N THR A 53 -5.78 2.88 12.03
CA THR A 53 -5.13 2.08 13.07
C THR A 53 -3.82 1.50 12.55
N ARG A 54 -3.87 0.68 11.49
CA ARG A 54 -2.71 -0.09 11.01
C ARG A 54 -1.58 0.80 10.51
N THR A 55 -1.86 1.80 9.67
CA THR A 55 -0.80 2.65 9.10
C THR A 55 -0.16 3.51 10.18
N ARG A 56 -0.96 4.10 11.09
CA ARG A 56 -0.44 4.88 12.21
C ARG A 56 0.45 4.02 13.12
N VAL A 57 -0.07 2.91 13.63
CA VAL A 57 0.64 2.06 14.59
C VAL A 57 1.89 1.44 13.98
N SER A 58 1.86 1.05 12.70
CA SER A 58 3.04 0.50 12.03
C SER A 58 4.17 1.51 11.87
N PHE A 59 3.89 2.75 11.44
CA PHE A 59 4.90 3.81 11.37
C PHE A 59 5.44 4.19 12.76
N GLU A 60 4.56 4.44 13.73
CA GLU A 60 4.97 4.77 15.11
C GLU A 60 5.86 3.68 15.70
N SER A 61 5.45 2.42 15.58
CA SER A 61 6.18 1.28 16.12
C SER A 61 7.52 1.07 15.42
N ALA A 62 7.56 1.17 14.09
CA ALA A 62 8.79 1.03 13.31
C ALA A 62 9.82 2.09 13.71
N TRP A 63 9.42 3.37 13.75
CA TRP A 63 10.29 4.49 14.09
C TRP A 63 10.78 4.44 15.53
N ALA A 64 9.88 4.19 16.49
CA ALA A 64 10.21 4.12 17.91
C ALA A 64 11.18 2.96 18.22
N ARG A 65 10.98 1.80 17.59
CA ARG A 65 11.89 0.64 17.76
C ARG A 65 13.30 0.92 17.26
N LEU A 66 13.43 1.75 16.23
CA LEU A 66 14.71 2.19 15.66
C LEU A 66 15.28 3.42 16.38
N GLY A 67 14.70 3.80 17.53
CA GLY A 67 15.23 4.81 18.44
C GLY A 67 14.75 6.24 18.19
N GLY A 68 13.88 6.46 17.21
CA GLY A 68 13.34 7.77 16.89
C GLY A 68 12.08 8.14 17.69
N HIS A 69 11.71 9.40 17.66
CA HIS A 69 10.47 9.90 18.27
C HIS A 69 9.40 10.18 17.21
N PRO A 70 8.26 9.46 17.19
CA PRO A 70 7.17 9.75 16.27
C PRO A 70 6.27 10.85 16.85
N MET A 71 5.95 11.85 16.04
CA MET A 71 5.08 12.98 16.39
C MET A 71 3.81 12.93 15.54
N PHE A 72 2.69 12.63 16.19
CA PHE A 72 1.38 12.63 15.53
C PHE A 72 0.82 14.05 15.44
N LEU A 73 0.54 14.50 14.22
CA LEU A 73 0.03 15.81 13.88
C LEU A 73 -1.40 15.66 13.35
N SER A 74 -2.38 15.77 14.26
CA SER A 74 -3.78 15.83 13.87
C SER A 74 -4.05 17.13 13.12
N THR A 75 -4.50 17.07 11.87
CA THR A 75 -4.70 18.27 11.04
C THR A 75 -5.67 19.26 11.64
N GLY A 76 -6.77 18.78 12.25
CA GLY A 76 -7.73 19.61 12.99
C GLY A 76 -7.14 20.32 14.22
N ALA A 77 -5.96 19.89 14.71
CA ALA A 77 -5.25 20.53 15.81
C ALA A 77 -4.06 21.40 15.36
N THR A 78 -3.83 21.54 14.05
CA THR A 78 -2.74 22.34 13.46
C THR A 78 -3.25 23.51 12.63
N GLN A 79 -2.37 24.46 12.33
CA GLN A 79 -2.67 25.62 11.47
C GLN A 79 -2.97 25.24 10.01
N MET A 80 -2.73 23.98 9.61
CA MET A 80 -3.19 23.46 8.32
C MET A 80 -4.73 23.55 8.18
N SER A 81 -5.46 23.48 9.30
CA SER A 81 -6.92 23.69 9.32
C SER A 81 -7.35 25.16 9.26
N ARG A 82 -6.40 26.11 9.34
CA ARG A 82 -6.64 27.57 9.45
C ARG A 82 -5.98 28.38 8.34
N SER A 83 -5.79 27.76 7.17
CA SER A 83 -5.33 28.43 5.93
C SER A 83 -3.84 28.78 5.87
N GLU A 84 -2.96 28.15 6.65
CA GLU A 84 -1.52 28.25 6.40
C GLU A 84 -1.17 27.58 5.05
N PRO A 85 -0.48 28.28 4.13
CA PRO A 85 -0.08 27.68 2.86
C PRO A 85 0.79 26.44 3.07
N VAL A 86 0.52 25.36 2.34
CA VAL A 86 1.26 24.09 2.43
C VAL A 86 2.76 24.30 2.25
N LYS A 87 3.16 25.16 1.32
CA LYS A 87 4.57 25.55 1.10
C LYS A 87 5.26 26.09 2.35
N ASP A 88 4.55 26.81 3.22
CA ASP A 88 5.13 27.43 4.41
C ASP A 88 5.20 26.41 5.55
N THR A 89 4.12 25.66 5.76
CA THR A 89 4.10 24.49 6.66
C THR A 89 5.22 23.50 6.33
N ALA A 90 5.39 23.13 5.05
CA ALA A 90 6.43 22.22 4.58
C ALA A 90 7.84 22.70 4.94
N ARG A 91 8.13 24.00 4.74
CA ARG A 91 9.43 24.61 5.07
C ARG A 91 9.70 24.67 6.57
N VAL A 92 8.66 24.93 7.35
CA VAL A 92 8.72 24.97 8.82
C VAL A 92 8.97 23.56 9.35
N LEU A 93 8.16 22.58 8.96
CA LEU A 93 8.31 21.19 9.39
C LEU A 93 9.69 20.64 9.00
N SER A 94 10.18 20.93 7.80
CA SER A 94 11.51 20.52 7.35
C SER A 94 12.69 20.97 8.22
N ARG A 95 12.47 21.93 9.15
CA ARG A 95 13.49 22.39 10.12
C ARG A 95 13.39 21.70 11.47
N TYR A 96 12.28 21.02 11.76
CA TYR A 96 11.97 20.46 13.07
C TYR A 96 12.01 18.94 13.09
N ILE A 97 11.76 18.30 11.96
CA ILE A 97 11.63 16.85 11.82
C ILE A 97 12.50 16.33 10.68
N ASP A 98 12.78 15.03 10.68
CA ASP A 98 13.68 14.35 9.74
C ASP A 98 12.95 13.68 8.58
N VAL A 99 11.67 13.36 8.75
CA VAL A 99 10.82 12.74 7.72
C VAL A 99 9.34 13.04 8.00
N LEU A 100 8.58 13.22 6.93
CA LEU A 100 7.15 13.52 6.98
C LEU A 100 6.33 12.39 6.35
N VAL A 101 5.42 11.80 7.12
CA VAL A 101 4.45 10.80 6.64
C VAL A 101 3.08 11.45 6.53
N ILE A 102 2.43 11.34 5.38
CA ILE A 102 1.15 12.00 5.11
C ILE A 102 0.09 10.97 4.71
N ARG A 103 -1.04 10.98 5.40
CA ARG A 103 -2.26 10.26 5.03
C ARG A 103 -3.40 11.27 4.88
N THR A 104 -3.84 11.49 3.65
CA THR A 104 -4.81 12.54 3.31
C THR A 104 -5.77 12.09 2.21
N TYR A 105 -6.54 13.03 1.67
CA TYR A 105 -7.44 12.84 0.54
C TYR A 105 -6.71 13.13 -0.77
N ALA A 106 -6.36 14.40 -1.04
CA ALA A 106 -5.80 14.81 -2.31
C ALA A 106 -4.32 14.40 -2.49
N GLN A 107 -4.00 13.78 -3.63
CA GLN A 107 -2.61 13.47 -4.01
C GLN A 107 -1.78 14.75 -4.18
N ASP A 108 -2.35 15.79 -4.78
CA ASP A 108 -1.70 17.09 -5.02
C ASP A 108 -1.18 17.74 -3.73
N LEU A 109 -1.87 17.53 -2.60
CA LEU A 109 -1.42 18.02 -1.30
C LEU A 109 -0.06 17.39 -0.92
N ILE A 110 0.06 16.09 -1.13
CA ILE A 110 1.30 15.34 -0.84
C ILE A 110 2.42 15.80 -1.79
N GLU A 111 2.11 16.01 -3.06
CA GLU A 111 3.07 16.51 -4.06
C GLU A 111 3.54 17.93 -3.73
N GLU A 112 2.65 18.80 -3.25
CA GLU A 112 3.02 20.14 -2.80
C GLU A 112 3.95 20.07 -1.56
N PHE A 113 3.65 19.22 -0.58
CA PHE A 113 4.56 18.97 0.54
C PHE A 113 5.92 18.48 0.07
N ALA A 114 5.97 17.50 -0.84
CA ALA A 114 7.20 16.93 -1.37
C ALA A 114 8.06 17.98 -2.11
N LYS A 115 7.40 18.87 -2.87
CA LYS A 115 8.04 19.98 -3.61
C LYS A 115 8.71 20.98 -2.69
N TRP A 116 8.09 21.33 -1.56
CA TRP A 116 8.57 22.40 -0.68
C TRP A 116 9.35 21.91 0.55
N SER A 117 9.32 20.61 0.84
CA SER A 117 10.07 20.02 1.95
C SER A 117 11.51 19.71 1.55
N SER A 118 12.47 20.01 2.44
CA SER A 118 13.87 19.57 2.27
C SER A 118 14.15 18.17 2.83
N ILE A 119 13.17 17.59 3.53
CA ILE A 119 13.19 16.23 4.08
C ILE A 119 12.35 15.27 3.23
N PRO A 120 12.52 13.95 3.37
CA PRO A 120 11.66 12.95 2.72
C PRO A 120 10.18 13.11 3.10
N VAL A 121 9.30 13.01 2.08
CA VAL A 121 7.85 12.93 2.23
C VAL A 121 7.35 11.57 1.76
N ILE A 122 6.54 10.92 2.59
CA ILE A 122 5.99 9.58 2.35
C ILE A 122 4.47 9.67 2.25
N ASN A 123 3.91 9.24 1.11
CA ASN A 123 2.50 8.98 0.93
C ASN A 123 2.10 7.69 1.67
N ALA A 124 1.47 7.85 2.82
CA ALA A 124 0.92 6.75 3.61
C ALA A 124 -0.48 6.33 3.16
N LEU A 125 -1.24 7.20 2.48
CA LEU A 125 -2.46 6.94 1.70
C LEU A 125 -3.02 8.28 1.20
N SER A 126 -3.43 8.32 -0.07
CA SER A 126 -4.31 9.35 -0.68
C SER A 126 -5.54 8.67 -1.30
N ASP A 127 -6.48 9.45 -1.82
CA ASP A 127 -7.61 8.94 -2.62
C ASP A 127 -7.15 8.25 -3.90
N ARG A 128 -5.91 8.52 -4.34
CA ARG A 128 -5.36 8.00 -5.59
C ARG A 128 -4.38 6.85 -5.39
N PHE A 129 -3.55 6.87 -4.35
CA PHE A 129 -2.52 5.85 -4.15
C PHE A 129 -2.34 5.45 -2.68
N HIS A 130 -1.94 4.20 -2.46
CA HIS A 130 -1.52 3.65 -1.18
C HIS A 130 -0.19 2.85 -1.34
N PRO A 131 0.93 3.51 -1.67
CA PRO A 131 2.18 2.82 -2.04
C PRO A 131 2.75 2.00 -0.89
N CYS A 132 2.63 2.48 0.36
CA CYS A 132 3.12 1.78 1.53
C CYS A 132 2.43 0.41 1.76
N GLN A 133 1.14 0.29 1.40
CA GLN A 133 0.41 -0.98 1.53
C GLN A 133 0.99 -2.02 0.58
N ILE A 134 1.09 -1.69 -0.71
CA ILE A 134 1.57 -2.63 -1.73
C ILE A 134 3.03 -3.04 -1.51
N LEU A 135 3.89 -2.16 -1.01
CA LEU A 135 5.24 -2.56 -0.60
C LEU A 135 5.19 -3.64 0.49
N SER A 136 4.29 -3.51 1.46
CA SER A 136 4.12 -4.48 2.54
C SER A 136 3.52 -5.80 2.03
N ASP A 137 2.62 -5.71 1.05
CA ASP A 137 2.01 -6.87 0.41
C ASP A 137 3.04 -7.65 -0.39
N LEU A 138 3.84 -6.94 -1.20
CA LEU A 138 4.94 -7.54 -1.96
C LEU A 138 5.98 -8.18 -1.05
N LEU A 139 6.28 -7.62 0.13
CA LEU A 139 7.14 -8.27 1.10
C LEU A 139 6.60 -9.66 1.50
N THR A 140 5.30 -9.74 1.75
CA THR A 140 4.60 -11.00 2.09
C THR A 140 4.69 -12.00 0.95
N VAL A 141 4.43 -11.56 -0.27
CA VAL A 141 4.54 -12.44 -1.46
C VAL A 141 5.98 -12.90 -1.67
N VAL A 142 6.96 -12.01 -1.51
CA VAL A 142 8.39 -12.34 -1.62
C VAL A 142 8.79 -13.40 -0.60
N GLU A 143 8.31 -13.30 0.65
CA GLU A 143 8.58 -14.29 1.69
C GLU A 143 7.98 -15.66 1.35
N LEU A 144 6.74 -15.69 0.85
CA LEU A 144 5.98 -16.93 0.70
C LEU A 144 6.14 -17.59 -0.68
N LYS A 145 6.48 -16.84 -1.72
CA LYS A 145 6.64 -17.33 -3.11
C LYS A 145 8.09 -17.46 -3.56
N GLY A 146 9.04 -17.41 -2.62
CA GLY A 146 10.43 -17.81 -2.87
C GLY A 146 11.32 -16.72 -3.46
N GLY A 147 11.08 -15.45 -3.10
CA GLY A 147 11.99 -14.35 -3.35
C GLY A 147 11.55 -13.34 -4.42
N PHE A 148 12.21 -12.18 -4.44
CA PHE A 148 11.92 -11.06 -5.32
C PHE A 148 11.92 -11.41 -6.81
N ASP A 149 12.87 -12.26 -7.23
CA ASP A 149 13.05 -12.59 -8.65
C ASP A 149 11.89 -13.42 -9.21
N LYS A 150 11.11 -14.08 -8.34
CA LYS A 150 9.93 -14.86 -8.72
C LYS A 150 8.72 -13.99 -9.04
N LEU A 151 8.65 -12.76 -8.52
CA LEU A 151 7.48 -11.89 -8.69
C LEU A 151 7.03 -11.77 -10.15
N LYS A 152 7.98 -11.57 -11.08
CA LYS A 152 7.69 -11.37 -12.52
C LYS A 152 6.94 -12.55 -13.17
N ASP A 153 7.08 -13.74 -12.61
CA ASP A 153 6.51 -14.98 -13.14
C ASP A 153 5.15 -15.30 -12.50
N LEU A 154 4.76 -14.57 -11.44
CA LEU A 154 3.51 -14.76 -10.73
C LEU A 154 2.34 -14.05 -11.42
N LYS A 155 1.14 -14.60 -11.20
CA LYS A 155 -0.15 -14.04 -11.61
C LYS A 155 -0.91 -13.51 -10.41
N PHE A 156 -1.28 -12.25 -10.48
CA PHE A 156 -2.06 -11.55 -9.47
C PHE A 156 -3.47 -11.31 -9.99
N ALA A 157 -4.46 -11.59 -9.14
CA ALA A 157 -5.85 -11.25 -9.35
C ALA A 157 -6.24 -10.14 -8.36
N TRP A 158 -6.80 -9.05 -8.86
CA TRP A 158 -7.53 -8.07 -8.07
C TRP A 158 -9.02 -8.26 -8.31
N VAL A 159 -9.82 -8.28 -7.26
CA VAL A 159 -11.29 -8.39 -7.35
C VAL A 159 -11.92 -7.25 -6.56
N GLY A 160 -12.69 -6.39 -7.23
CA GLY A 160 -13.41 -5.29 -6.58
C GLY A 160 -13.15 -3.93 -7.23
N ASP A 161 -13.09 -2.88 -6.40
CA ASP A 161 -13.11 -1.49 -6.85
C ASP A 161 -11.78 -1.06 -7.49
N GLY A 162 -11.81 -0.21 -8.52
CA GLY A 162 -10.63 0.41 -9.13
C GLY A 162 -9.97 1.48 -8.25
N ASN A 163 -9.97 1.30 -6.94
CA ASN A 163 -9.60 2.30 -5.93
C ASN A 163 -8.08 2.55 -5.84
N ASN A 164 -7.66 3.33 -4.84
CA ASN A 164 -6.25 3.66 -4.60
C ASN A 164 -5.32 2.45 -4.41
N VAL A 165 -5.80 1.34 -3.85
CA VAL A 165 -5.03 0.10 -3.68
C VAL A 165 -4.88 -0.60 -5.03
N ALA A 166 -5.97 -0.71 -5.82
CA ALA A 166 -5.93 -1.23 -7.18
C ALA A 166 -4.93 -0.46 -8.07
N GLN A 167 -5.01 0.89 -8.04
CA GLN A 167 -4.09 1.77 -8.75
C GLN A 167 -2.64 1.60 -8.30
N SER A 168 -2.40 1.32 -7.02
CA SER A 168 -1.06 1.06 -6.50
C SER A 168 -0.53 -0.31 -6.94
N TRP A 169 -1.38 -1.32 -7.04
CA TRP A 169 -1.04 -2.60 -7.67
C TRP A 169 -0.68 -2.45 -9.14
N ILE A 170 -1.43 -1.63 -9.89
CA ILE A 170 -1.13 -1.33 -11.30
C ILE A 170 0.25 -0.68 -11.45
N ASN A 171 0.57 0.30 -10.59
CA ASN A 171 1.92 0.89 -10.57
C ASN A 171 3.01 -0.16 -10.34
N ALA A 172 2.83 -1.04 -9.35
CA ALA A 172 3.80 -2.11 -9.05
C ALA A 172 3.94 -3.10 -10.22
N ALA A 173 2.83 -3.52 -10.83
CA ALA A 173 2.81 -4.43 -11.98
C ALA A 173 3.54 -3.81 -13.18
N GLY A 174 3.29 -2.52 -13.45
CA GLY A 174 3.94 -1.78 -14.52
C GLY A 174 5.47 -1.71 -14.36
N VAL A 175 5.98 -1.61 -13.12
CA VAL A 175 7.43 -1.57 -12.84
C VAL A 175 8.06 -2.96 -12.78
N LEU A 176 7.40 -3.91 -12.13
CA LEU A 176 7.97 -5.23 -11.81
C LEU A 176 7.69 -6.30 -12.87
N GLY A 177 6.73 -6.05 -13.76
CA GLY A 177 6.42 -6.88 -14.94
C GLY A 177 5.66 -8.17 -14.64
N PHE A 178 5.08 -8.31 -13.45
CA PHE A 178 4.20 -9.44 -13.11
C PHE A 178 2.82 -9.29 -13.76
N SER A 179 2.11 -10.41 -13.95
CA SER A 179 0.78 -10.38 -14.53
C SER A 179 -0.23 -9.92 -13.49
N LEU A 180 -1.03 -8.90 -13.79
CA LEU A 180 -2.12 -8.40 -12.95
C LEU A 180 -3.43 -8.38 -13.75
N MET A 181 -4.40 -9.18 -13.34
CA MET A 181 -5.76 -9.15 -13.86
C MET A 181 -6.69 -8.54 -12.82
N LEU A 182 -7.37 -7.46 -13.18
CA LEU A 182 -8.29 -6.74 -12.31
C LEU A 182 -9.73 -7.01 -12.74
N ALA A 183 -10.47 -7.77 -11.94
CA ALA A 183 -11.92 -7.87 -12.06
C ALA A 183 -12.56 -6.66 -11.37
N CYS A 184 -12.97 -5.68 -12.17
CA CYS A 184 -13.67 -4.49 -11.70
C CYS A 184 -15.08 -4.43 -12.31
N PRO A 185 -16.14 -4.14 -11.52
CA PRO A 185 -17.46 -3.89 -12.07
C PRO A 185 -17.45 -2.72 -13.05
N GLU A 186 -18.38 -2.70 -14.00
CA GLU A 186 -18.49 -1.61 -14.97
C GLU A 186 -18.76 -0.27 -14.25
N GLY A 187 -18.01 0.77 -14.60
CA GLY A 187 -18.09 2.08 -13.95
C GLY A 187 -17.21 2.24 -12.70
N TYR A 188 -16.48 1.20 -12.30
CA TYR A 188 -15.53 1.19 -11.17
C TYR A 188 -14.11 0.88 -11.64
N ASP A 189 -13.76 1.35 -12.84
CA ASP A 189 -12.45 1.14 -13.45
C ASP A 189 -11.35 1.98 -12.78
N PRO A 190 -10.11 1.48 -12.72
CA PRO A 190 -8.97 2.30 -12.34
C PRO A 190 -8.76 3.47 -13.30
N ASP A 191 -8.10 4.52 -12.82
CA ASP A 191 -7.74 5.70 -13.61
C ASP A 191 -7.02 5.32 -14.92
N GLY A 192 -7.51 5.86 -16.04
CA GLY A 192 -7.02 5.52 -17.38
C GLY A 192 -5.56 5.90 -17.64
N ASP A 193 -5.05 6.95 -16.98
CA ASP A 193 -3.65 7.36 -17.10
C ASP A 193 -2.69 6.41 -16.34
N VAL A 194 -3.13 5.87 -15.19
CA VAL A 194 -2.40 4.85 -14.45
C VAL A 194 -2.31 3.55 -15.26
N LEU A 195 -3.40 3.15 -15.91
CA LEU A 195 -3.41 2.01 -16.83
C LEU A 195 -2.50 2.23 -18.04
N ALA A 196 -2.58 3.39 -18.68
CA ALA A 196 -1.75 3.73 -19.84
C ALA A 196 -0.25 3.71 -19.51
N LEU A 197 0.14 4.25 -18.35
CA LEU A 197 1.54 4.22 -17.91
C LEU A 197 2.04 2.80 -17.60
N ALA A 198 1.19 1.95 -17.04
CA ALA A 198 1.55 0.55 -16.80
C ALA A 198 1.72 -0.22 -18.11
N GLU A 199 0.85 0.02 -19.10
CA GLU A 199 0.94 -0.57 -20.44
C GLU A 199 2.20 -0.10 -21.18
N GLU A 200 2.58 1.18 -21.08
CA GLU A 200 3.82 1.70 -21.67
C GLU A 200 5.06 0.97 -21.11
N ARG A 201 5.08 0.72 -19.80
CA ARG A 201 6.23 0.13 -19.12
C ARG A 201 6.30 -1.39 -19.25
N SER A 202 5.16 -2.06 -19.16
CA SER A 202 5.04 -3.51 -19.18
C SER A 202 3.85 -3.95 -20.05
N PRO A 203 3.98 -3.89 -21.39
CA PRO A 203 2.87 -4.14 -22.31
C PRO A 203 2.19 -5.49 -22.07
N GLY A 204 0.86 -5.46 -21.99
CA GLY A 204 0.00 -6.63 -21.84
C GLY A 204 0.04 -7.30 -20.46
N ARG A 205 0.77 -6.75 -19.49
CA ARG A 205 0.86 -7.31 -18.13
C ARG A 205 -0.29 -6.93 -17.21
N VAL A 206 -0.94 -5.79 -17.47
CA VAL A 206 -2.09 -5.31 -16.70
C VAL A 206 -3.34 -5.40 -17.58
N LYS A 207 -4.38 -6.07 -17.09
CA LYS A 207 -5.66 -6.18 -17.81
C LYS A 207 -6.83 -5.99 -16.88
N VAL A 208 -7.81 -5.20 -17.30
CA VAL A 208 -9.10 -5.10 -16.62
C VAL A 208 -10.09 -6.04 -17.30
N VAL A 209 -10.76 -6.85 -16.49
CA VAL A 209 -11.79 -7.81 -16.88
C VAL A 209 -13.05 -7.57 -16.04
N ARG A 210 -14.17 -8.20 -16.43
CA ARG A 210 -15.47 -8.01 -15.76
C ARG A 210 -15.91 -9.20 -14.92
N SER A 211 -15.16 -10.30 -14.97
CA SER A 211 -15.46 -11.52 -14.22
C SER A 211 -14.35 -11.77 -13.19
N PRO A 212 -14.71 -11.88 -11.89
CA PRO A 212 -13.80 -12.39 -10.87
C PRO A 212 -13.23 -13.77 -11.21
N GLU A 213 -14.05 -14.63 -11.82
CA GLU A 213 -13.64 -15.97 -12.25
C GLU A 213 -12.54 -15.91 -13.32
N GLU A 214 -12.63 -14.98 -14.27
CA GLU A 214 -11.58 -14.74 -15.27
C GLU A 214 -10.29 -14.22 -14.62
N ALA A 215 -10.38 -13.23 -13.72
CA ALA A 215 -9.21 -12.68 -13.04
C ALA A 215 -8.50 -13.72 -12.16
N MET A 216 -9.26 -14.54 -11.44
CA MET A 216 -8.73 -15.51 -10.48
C MET A 216 -8.21 -16.80 -11.13
N ALA A 217 -8.51 -17.06 -12.40
CA ALA A 217 -8.13 -18.29 -13.08
C ALA A 217 -6.60 -18.53 -13.06
N GLY A 218 -6.16 -19.48 -12.24
CA GLY A 218 -4.76 -19.83 -12.03
C GLY A 218 -3.91 -18.71 -11.42
N ALA A 219 -4.52 -17.78 -10.68
CA ALA A 219 -3.80 -16.74 -9.96
C ALA A 219 -2.98 -17.33 -8.80
N ASP A 220 -1.75 -16.84 -8.63
CA ASP A 220 -0.87 -17.19 -7.50
C ASP A 220 -1.14 -16.35 -6.26
N VAL A 221 -1.73 -15.16 -6.47
CA VAL A 221 -2.13 -14.21 -5.43
C VAL A 221 -3.48 -13.63 -5.79
N VAL A 222 -4.45 -13.73 -4.88
CA VAL A 222 -5.77 -13.11 -4.98
C VAL A 222 -5.83 -11.98 -3.96
N TYR A 223 -6.24 -10.80 -4.42
CA TYR A 223 -6.37 -9.61 -3.60
C TYR A 223 -7.78 -9.02 -3.75
N THR A 224 -8.39 -8.63 -2.65
CA THR A 224 -9.62 -7.82 -2.64
C THR A 224 -9.55 -6.74 -1.55
N ASP A 225 -10.47 -5.80 -1.62
CA ASP A 225 -10.62 -4.70 -0.68
C ASP A 225 -12.10 -4.34 -0.57
N VAL A 226 -12.44 -3.57 0.47
CA VAL A 226 -13.79 -3.09 0.71
C VAL A 226 -14.38 -2.43 -0.53
N TRP A 227 -15.66 -2.69 -0.79
CA TRP A 227 -16.31 -2.14 -1.98
C TRP A 227 -16.50 -0.63 -1.90
N ALA A 228 -16.77 -0.07 -0.72
CA ALA A 228 -16.83 1.38 -0.50
C ALA A 228 -15.61 1.84 0.32
N SER A 229 -14.83 2.77 -0.22
CA SER A 229 -13.67 3.33 0.46
C SER A 229 -14.07 4.31 1.57
N MET A 230 -13.15 4.63 2.48
CA MET A 230 -13.39 5.65 3.52
C MET A 230 -13.76 7.00 2.88
N GLY A 231 -14.92 7.55 3.28
CA GLY A 231 -15.52 8.76 2.69
C GLY A 231 -16.62 8.49 1.65
N GLN A 232 -16.94 7.23 1.36
CA GLN A 232 -18.00 6.82 0.43
C GLN A 232 -19.16 6.08 1.15
N GLU A 233 -19.37 6.35 2.44
CA GLU A 233 -20.33 5.63 3.27
C GLU A 233 -21.77 5.74 2.74
N GLU A 234 -22.11 6.85 2.07
CA GLU A 234 -23.42 7.05 1.44
C GLU A 234 -23.64 6.17 0.19
N GLU A 235 -22.56 5.68 -0.43
CA GLU A 235 -22.61 4.84 -1.64
C GLU A 235 -22.72 3.34 -1.33
N GLN A 236 -22.58 2.93 -0.06
CA GLN A 236 -22.48 1.53 0.35
C GLN A 236 -23.56 0.64 -0.29
N LYS A 237 -24.84 1.01 -0.16
CA LYS A 237 -25.96 0.22 -0.71
C LYS A 237 -25.95 0.12 -2.24
N LYS A 238 -25.45 1.14 -2.92
CA LYS A 238 -25.34 1.13 -4.38
C LYS A 238 -24.23 0.16 -4.78
N ARG A 239 -23.06 0.28 -4.14
CA ARG A 239 -21.89 -0.58 -4.38
C ARG A 239 -22.18 -2.05 -4.06
N GLU A 240 -22.89 -2.35 -2.98
CA GLU A 240 -23.37 -3.72 -2.69
C GLU A 240 -24.19 -4.34 -3.83
N ASN A 241 -24.96 -3.52 -4.56
CA ASN A 241 -25.72 -4.00 -5.71
C ASN A 241 -24.85 -4.14 -6.96
N ASP A 242 -24.01 -3.15 -7.23
CA ASP A 242 -23.13 -3.12 -8.41
C ASP A 242 -22.03 -4.21 -8.34
N PHE A 243 -21.62 -4.59 -7.13
CA PHE A 243 -20.56 -5.57 -6.86
C PHE A 243 -21.10 -6.97 -6.61
N LYS A 244 -22.39 -7.22 -6.86
CA LYS A 244 -22.96 -8.58 -6.77
C LYS A 244 -22.15 -9.53 -7.65
N GLY A 245 -21.64 -10.59 -7.02
CA GLY A 245 -20.79 -11.58 -7.68
C GLY A 245 -19.29 -11.31 -7.58
N PHE A 246 -18.86 -10.20 -6.98
CA PHE A 246 -17.44 -9.86 -6.77
C PHE A 246 -16.90 -10.26 -5.39
N CYS A 247 -17.66 -11.05 -4.62
CA CYS A 247 -17.17 -11.63 -3.36
C CYS A 247 -16.11 -12.71 -3.65
N VAL A 248 -14.96 -12.60 -2.99
CA VAL A 248 -13.96 -13.66 -2.94
C VAL A 248 -14.43 -14.71 -1.94
N ASP A 249 -14.96 -15.81 -2.48
CA ASP A 249 -15.51 -16.94 -1.72
C ASP A 249 -14.73 -18.23 -2.00
N GLU A 250 -15.05 -19.27 -1.22
CA GLU A 250 -14.42 -20.59 -1.29
C GLU A 250 -14.63 -21.28 -2.64
N ALA A 251 -15.70 -20.94 -3.37
CA ALA A 251 -15.97 -21.50 -4.68
C ALA A 251 -15.05 -20.87 -5.73
N ARG A 252 -14.87 -19.54 -5.71
CA ARG A 252 -13.95 -18.83 -6.59
C ARG A 252 -12.50 -19.13 -6.29
N MET A 253 -12.13 -19.32 -5.02
CA MET A 253 -10.77 -19.70 -4.65
C MET A 253 -10.32 -21.03 -5.29
N LYS A 254 -11.25 -21.92 -5.66
CA LYS A 254 -10.92 -23.15 -6.42
C LYS A 254 -10.45 -22.90 -7.86
N LEU A 255 -10.68 -21.69 -8.39
CA LEU A 255 -10.22 -21.28 -9.72
C LEU A 255 -8.77 -20.80 -9.69
N ALA A 256 -8.30 -20.33 -8.53
CA ALA A 256 -6.92 -19.91 -8.31
C ALA A 256 -5.95 -21.10 -8.27
N ALA A 257 -4.65 -20.81 -8.22
CA ALA A 257 -3.65 -21.85 -8.01
C ALA A 257 -3.89 -22.58 -6.66
N LYS A 258 -3.49 -23.84 -6.58
CA LYS A 258 -3.71 -24.69 -5.39
C LYS A 258 -3.08 -24.10 -4.12
N ASP A 259 -1.97 -23.38 -4.27
CA ASP A 259 -1.21 -22.70 -3.22
C ASP A 259 -1.34 -21.16 -3.35
N ALA A 260 -2.44 -20.68 -3.93
CA ALA A 260 -2.69 -19.25 -4.06
C ALA A 260 -2.73 -18.57 -2.69
N LEU A 261 -2.08 -17.42 -2.60
CA LEU A 261 -2.18 -16.54 -1.43
C LEU A 261 -3.46 -15.71 -1.52
N VAL A 262 -4.07 -15.41 -0.39
CA VAL A 262 -5.14 -14.40 -0.30
C VAL A 262 -4.64 -13.22 0.54
N LEU A 263 -4.76 -12.02 -0.01
CA LEU A 263 -4.33 -10.78 0.62
C LEU A 263 -5.48 -9.77 0.69
N HIS A 264 -5.48 -8.95 1.74
CA HIS A 264 -6.49 -7.93 2.00
C HIS A 264 -5.90 -6.82 2.89
N CYS A 265 -6.08 -5.55 2.52
CA CYS A 265 -5.41 -4.43 3.24
C CYS A 265 -5.96 -4.16 4.65
N LEU A 266 -7.18 -4.64 4.90
CA LEU A 266 -7.95 -4.48 6.12
C LEU A 266 -8.37 -3.01 6.41
N PRO A 267 -9.52 -2.78 7.05
CA PRO A 267 -10.43 -3.77 7.63
C PRO A 267 -11.22 -4.47 6.53
N ALA A 268 -11.65 -5.70 6.77
CA ALA A 268 -12.50 -6.44 5.84
C ALA A 268 -13.94 -6.44 6.35
N HIS A 269 -14.91 -6.32 5.45
CA HIS A 269 -16.32 -6.57 5.70
C HIS A 269 -16.64 -8.02 5.28
N ARG A 270 -16.60 -8.91 6.28
CA ARG A 270 -16.85 -10.34 6.06
C ARG A 270 -18.28 -10.56 5.56
N GLY A 271 -18.40 -11.25 4.43
CA GLY A 271 -19.66 -11.48 3.73
C GLY A 271 -19.97 -10.45 2.63
N GLU A 272 -19.15 -9.41 2.49
CA GLU A 272 -19.18 -8.48 1.35
C GLU A 272 -18.07 -8.85 0.37
N GLU A 273 -16.90 -8.20 0.42
CA GLU A 273 -15.82 -8.44 -0.53
C GLU A 273 -15.15 -9.81 -0.37
N ILE A 274 -15.23 -10.39 0.83
CA ILE A 274 -14.58 -11.65 1.17
C ILE A 274 -15.41 -12.43 2.19
N THR A 275 -15.49 -13.76 2.05
CA THR A 275 -16.19 -14.59 3.04
C THR A 275 -15.36 -14.81 4.30
N ASP A 276 -16.05 -15.03 5.42
CA ASP A 276 -15.43 -15.41 6.69
C ASP A 276 -14.55 -16.66 6.54
N GLY A 277 -15.03 -17.68 5.82
CA GLY A 277 -14.31 -18.92 5.60
C GLY A 277 -13.02 -18.76 4.79
N VAL A 278 -12.99 -17.88 3.79
CA VAL A 278 -11.74 -17.53 3.10
C VAL A 278 -10.78 -16.83 4.06
N MET A 279 -11.23 -15.82 4.81
CA MET A 279 -10.34 -15.12 5.74
C MET A 279 -9.72 -16.05 6.79
N GLU A 280 -10.50 -16.96 7.37
CA GLU A 280 -10.02 -17.87 8.42
C GLU A 280 -9.13 -19.01 7.89
N SER A 281 -9.21 -19.33 6.59
CA SER A 281 -8.39 -20.37 5.98
C SER A 281 -7.05 -19.87 5.42
N HIS A 282 -6.84 -18.55 5.41
CA HIS A 282 -5.66 -17.88 4.83
C HIS A 282 -4.89 -17.07 5.89
N PRO A 283 -4.02 -17.73 6.69
CA PRO A 283 -3.29 -17.08 7.79
C PRO A 283 -2.30 -16.01 7.32
N GLU A 284 -1.86 -16.04 6.05
CA GLU A 284 -0.94 -15.06 5.46
C GLU A 284 -1.49 -13.63 5.45
N LEU A 285 -2.82 -13.44 5.60
CA LEU A 285 -3.45 -12.14 5.82
C LEU A 285 -2.88 -11.43 7.07
N TRP A 286 -2.54 -12.22 8.09
CA TRP A 286 -1.94 -11.70 9.33
C TRP A 286 -0.45 -11.42 9.18
N ASP A 287 0.26 -12.23 8.38
CA ASP A 287 1.64 -11.96 7.99
C ASP A 287 1.74 -10.67 7.17
N GLN A 288 0.78 -10.43 6.26
CA GLN A 288 0.62 -9.18 5.52
C GLN A 288 0.47 -7.98 6.46
N ALA A 289 -0.41 -8.11 7.46
CA ALA A 289 -0.61 -7.07 8.45
C ALA A 289 0.65 -6.79 9.29
N GLU A 290 1.40 -7.83 9.68
CA GLU A 290 2.70 -7.69 10.39
C GLU A 290 3.74 -7.00 9.50
N ASN A 291 3.82 -7.41 8.24
CA ASN A 291 4.79 -6.92 7.26
C ASN A 291 4.70 -5.43 6.99
N LYS A 292 3.56 -4.81 7.28
CA LYS A 292 3.41 -3.35 7.27
C LYS A 292 4.43 -2.64 8.15
N MET A 293 4.67 -3.11 9.37
CA MET A 293 5.66 -2.50 10.27
C MET A 293 7.10 -2.69 9.75
N HIS A 294 7.44 -3.88 9.26
CA HIS A 294 8.80 -4.18 8.78
C HIS A 294 9.12 -3.43 7.49
N MET A 295 8.18 -3.35 6.56
CA MET A 295 8.35 -2.59 5.34
C MET A 295 8.42 -1.09 5.62
N HIS A 296 7.61 -0.55 6.53
CA HIS A 296 7.73 0.85 6.93
C HIS A 296 9.09 1.15 7.57
N ALA A 297 9.62 0.24 8.40
CA ALA A 297 10.96 0.35 8.98
C ALA A 297 12.04 0.45 7.89
N ALA A 298 11.99 -0.44 6.89
CA ALA A 298 12.93 -0.43 5.77
C ALA A 298 12.80 0.81 4.88
N LEU A 299 11.56 1.23 4.58
CA LEU A 299 11.30 2.44 3.83
C LEU A 299 11.89 3.67 4.52
N LEU A 300 11.64 3.82 5.82
CA LEU A 300 12.19 4.91 6.63
C LEU A 300 13.72 4.89 6.62
N ASP A 301 14.32 3.71 6.78
CA ASP A 301 15.77 3.56 6.83
C ASP A 301 16.43 3.94 5.49
N CYS A 302 15.90 3.43 4.38
CA CYS A 302 16.38 3.75 3.03
C CYS A 302 16.22 5.24 2.66
N LEU A 303 15.22 5.94 3.21
CA LEU A 303 14.99 7.36 2.93
C LEU A 303 15.80 8.30 3.82
N VAL A 304 16.00 7.93 5.09
CA VAL A 304 16.56 8.81 6.13
C VAL A 304 18.06 8.60 6.37
N ASN A 305 18.61 7.42 6.09
CA ASN A 305 20.02 7.07 6.36
C ASN A 305 20.86 6.87 5.08
N LYS A 306 20.67 7.74 4.08
CA LYS A 306 21.49 7.73 2.86
C LYS A 306 22.99 7.79 3.14
#